data_AF-A0A553URF1-F1
#
_entry.id   AF-A0A553URF1-F1
#
_cell.length_a   1.000
_cell.length_b   1.000
_cell.length_c   1.000
_cell.angle_alpha   90.00
_cell.angle_beta   90.00
_cell.angle_gamma   90.00
#
_symmetry.space_group_name_H-M   'P 1'
#
loop_
_entity.id
_entity.type
_entity.pdbx_description
1 polymer ?
#
loop_
_entity_poly.entity_id
_entity_poly.type
_entity_poly.pdbx_seq_one_letter_code
_entity_poly.pdbx_strand_id
1 'polypeptide(L)' 'MTTVQLPDELVRHLQTITGQEGADAAVLKALEDYIYQRQLRVLDFEGQFDADPPYDYKEQRRMDERKN' A
#
# COMPACT_ATOMS: atom_id res chain seq x y z
N MET A 1 -10.50 -14.12 -10.13
CA MET A 1 -9.26 -14.05 -10.92
C MET A 1 -9.37 -12.83 -11.79
N THR A 2 -8.45 -11.88 -11.63
CA THR A 2 -8.44 -10.63 -12.40
C THR A 2 -7.27 -10.69 -13.36
N THR A 3 -7.50 -10.35 -14.64
CA THR A 3 -6.46 -10.39 -15.66
C THR A 3 -5.90 -8.98 -15.86
N VAL A 4 -4.58 -8.84 -15.74
CA VAL A 4 -3.85 -7.59 -16.02
C VAL A 4 -2.81 -7.91 -17.09
N GLN A 5 -2.72 -7.09 -18.13
CA GLN A 5 -1.68 -7.25 -19.14
C GLN A 5 -0.40 -6.56 -18.66
N LEU A 6 0.70 -7.32 -18.65
CA LEU A 6 2.02 -6.87 -18.26
C LEU A 6 3.01 -7.16 -19.40
N PRO A 7 4.00 -6.30 -19.64
CA PRO A 7 5.07 -6.60 -20.60
C PRO A 7 5.86 -7.85 -20.18
N ASP A 8 6.22 -8.71 -21.14
CA ASP A 8 6.95 -9.96 -20.88
C ASP A 8 8.32 -9.73 -20.21
N GLU A 9 8.98 -8.62 -20.54
CA GLU A 9 10.23 -8.19 -19.90
C GLU A 9 10.05 -7.93 -18.41
N LEU A 10 8.91 -7.35 -18.01
CA LEU A 10 8.60 -7.08 -16.61
C LEU A 10 8.35 -8.40 -15.88
N VAL A 11 7.57 -9.31 -16.47
CA VAL A 11 7.31 -10.64 -15.88
C VAL A 11 8.61 -11.40 -15.66
N ARG A 12 9.52 -11.43 -16.64
CA ARG A 12 10.84 -12.07 -16.50
C ARG A 12 11.69 -11.45 -15.40
N HIS A 13 11.63 -10.13 -15.27
CA HIS A 13 12.33 -9.42 -14.22
C HIS A 13 11.76 -9.79 -12.84
N LEU A 14 10.44 -9.86 -12.69
CA LEU A 14 9.77 -10.29 -11.47
C LEU A 14 10.10 -11.74 -11.12
N GLN A 15 10.10 -12.65 -12.09
CA GLN A 15 10.52 -14.04 -11.90
C GLN A 15 11.97 -14.13 -11.37
N THR A 16 12.87 -13.31 -11.91
CA THR A 16 14.27 -13.25 -11.48
C THR A 16 14.40 -12.74 -10.05
N ILE A 17 13.68 -11.67 -9.69
CA ILE A 17 13.75 -11.07 -8.34
C ILE A 17 13.10 -11.97 -7.29
N THR A 18 11.96 -12.57 -7.62
CA THR A 18 11.17 -13.39 -6.69
C THR A 18 11.60 -14.86 -6.65
N GLY A 19 12.42 -15.31 -7.62
CA GLY A 19 12.81 -16.70 -7.79
C GLY A 19 11.68 -17.64 -8.24
N GLN A 20 10.54 -17.08 -8.68
CA GLN A 20 9.36 -17.86 -9.08
C GLN A 20 9.41 -18.20 -10.57
N GLU A 21 9.13 -19.46 -10.92
CA GLU A 21 9.02 -19.87 -12.33
C GLU A 21 7.68 -19.47 -12.96
N GLY A 22 6.61 -19.41 -12.17
CA GLY A 22 5.28 -19.03 -12.64
C GLY A 22 5.08 -17.52 -12.70
N ALA A 23 4.55 -17.01 -13.82
CA ALA A 23 4.26 -15.59 -14.01
C ALA A 23 3.31 -15.04 -12.92
N ASP A 24 2.20 -15.74 -12.66
CA ASP A 24 1.22 -15.34 -11.66
C ASP A 24 1.82 -15.36 -10.24
N ALA A 25 2.63 -16.37 -9.93
CA ALA A 25 3.31 -16.50 -8.65
C ALA A 25 4.35 -15.38 -8.45
N ALA A 26 5.12 -15.06 -9.50
CA ALA A 26 6.09 -13.97 -9.48
C ALA A 26 5.41 -12.61 -9.25
N VAL A 27 4.31 -12.34 -9.95
CA VAL A 27 3.55 -11.09 -9.82
C VAL A 27 2.93 -10.98 -8.43
N LEU A 28 2.30 -12.05 -7.94
CA LEU A 28 1.70 -12.06 -6.60
C LEU A 28 2.75 -11.79 -5.52
N LYS A 29 3.88 -12.51 -5.58
CA LYS A 29 4.96 -12.36 -4.61
C LYS A 29 5.55 -10.94 -4.62
N ALA A 30 5.77 -10.37 -5.80
CA ALA A 30 6.27 -9.01 -5.93
C ALA A 30 5.30 -7.96 -5.34
N LEU A 31 4.00 -8.16 -5.49
CA LEU A 31 2.98 -7.28 -4.91
C LEU A 31 2.89 -7.40 -3.38
N GLU A 32 2.98 -8.63 -2.86
CA GLU A 32 3.06 -8.87 -1.41
C GLU A 32 4.28 -8.15 -0.80
N ASP A 33 5.44 -8.30 -1.44
CA ASP A 33 6.68 -7.68 -0.99
C ASP A 33 6.60 -6.15 -1.07
N TYR A 34 5.98 -5.59 -2.12
CA TYR A 34 5.75 -4.15 -2.25
C TYR A 34 4.85 -3.60 -1.14
N ILE A 35 3.76 -4.29 -0.82
CA ILE A 35 2.85 -3.90 0.26
C ILE A 35 3.56 -3.96 1.60
N TYR A 36 4.31 -5.03 1.86
CA TYR A 36 5.08 -5.20 3.09
C TYR A 36 6.10 -4.07 3.27
N GLN A 37 6.89 -3.75 2.25
CA GLN A 37 7.82 -2.62 2.28
C GLN A 37 7.12 -1.27 2.49
N ARG A 38 5.92 -1.10 1.93
CA ARG A 38 5.13 0.12 2.14
C ARG A 38 4.60 0.22 3.58
N GLN A 39 4.22 -0.89 4.20
CA GLN A 39 3.83 -0.92 5.60
C GLN A 39 5.01 -0.61 6.52
N LEU A 40 6.21 -1.11 6.22
CA LEU A 40 7.42 -0.75 6.97
C LEU A 40 7.73 0.75 6.87
N ARG A 41 7.50 1.39 5.70
CA ARG A 41 7.63 2.85 5.58
C ARG A 41 6.64 3.64 6.42
N VAL A 42 5.52 3.06 6.85
CA VAL A 42 4.63 3.72 7.84
C VAL A 42 5.34 3.86 9.18
N LEU A 43 6.23 2.92 9.54
CA LEU A 43 7.05 3.00 10.76
C LEU A 43 8.06 4.15 10.70
N ASP A 44 8.51 4.55 9.51
CA ASP A 44 9.40 5.73 9.36
C ASP A 44 8.70 7.06 9.75
N PHE A 45 7.36 7.05 9.80
CA PHE A 45 6.55 8.18 10.28
C PHE A 45 6.14 8.04 11.75
N GLU A 46 6.48 6.93 12.44
CA GLU A 46 6.28 6.82 13.89
C GLU A 46 7.13 7.89 14.61
N GLY A 47 6.47 8.74 15.39
CA GLY A 47 7.09 9.89 16.05
C GLY A 47 7.18 11.18 15.21
N GLN A 48 6.76 11.16 13.94
CA GLN A 48 6.59 12.39 13.13
C GLN A 48 5.17 12.98 13.22
N PHE A 49 4.21 12.19 13.69
CA PHE A 49 2.89 12.70 14.09
C PHE A 49 2.86 12.85 15.61
N ASP A 50 2.95 14.10 16.09
CA ASP A 50 2.28 14.47 17.33
C ASP A 50 0.78 14.41 17.03
N ALA A 51 0.18 13.24 17.24
CA ALA A 51 -1.26 13.15 17.30
C ALA A 51 -1.67 13.96 18.53
N ASP A 52 -2.00 15.24 18.34
CA ASP A 52 -2.44 16.13 19.40
C ASP A 52 -3.64 15.46 20.08
N PRO A 53 -3.53 14.99 21.33
CA PRO A 53 -4.60 14.28 22.02
C PRO A 53 -5.96 14.99 22.05
N PRO A 54 -6.06 16.35 22.03
CA PRO A 54 -7.35 17.04 21.95
C PRO A 54 -7.96 17.12 20.55
N TYR A 55 -7.36 16.53 19.51
CA TYR A 55 -7.93 16.57 18.15
C TYR A 55 -9.22 15.74 18.05
N ASP A 56 -10.35 16.35 18.40
CA ASP A 56 -11.68 15.76 18.23
C ASP A 56 -12.12 15.87 16.76
N TYR A 57 -11.78 14.87 15.97
CA TYR A 57 -12.22 14.73 14.57
C TYR A 57 -13.76 14.79 14.40
N LYS A 58 -14.56 14.63 15.48
CA LYS A 58 -16.02 14.77 15.43
C LYS A 58 -16.46 16.24 15.40
N GLU A 59 -15.60 17.20 15.74
CA GLU A 59 -15.88 18.63 15.59
C GLU A 59 -16.06 19.00 14.10
N GLN A 60 -15.18 18.51 13.21
CA GLN A 60 -15.31 18.74 11.76
C GLN A 60 -16.64 18.21 11.22
N ARG A 61 -17.05 17.02 11.66
CA ARG A 61 -18.33 16.43 11.25
C ARG A 61 -19.53 17.24 11.73
N ARG A 62 -19.47 17.79 12.95
CA ARG A 62 -20.50 18.70 13.48
C ARG A 62 -20.58 20.01 12.69
N MET A 63 -19.45 20.50 12.17
CA MET A 63 -19.43 21.70 11.33
C MET A 63 -20.02 21.46 9.95
N ASP A 64 -19.75 20.30 9.35
CA ASP A 64 -20.30 19.92 8.04
C ASP A 64 -21.81 19.67 8.10
N GLU A 65 -22.30 19.04 9.18
CA GLU A 65 -23.75 18.82 9.40
C GLU A 65 -24.52 20.14 9.66
N ARG A 66 -23.85 21.20 10.14
CA ARG A 66 -24.46 22.54 10.37
C ARG A 66 -24.53 23.42 9.12
N LYS A 67 -23.87 23.03 8.03
CA LYS A 67 -23.78 23.81 6.79
C LYS A 67 -24.79 23.38 5.73
N ASN A 68 -25.69 22.46 6.06
CA ASN A 68 -26.77 21.92 5.24
C ASN A 68 -28.13 22.22 5.89
#